data_AF-A0A9D1CM11-F1
#
_entry.id   AF-A0A9D1CM11-F1
#
_cell.length_a   1.000
_cell.length_b   1.000
_cell.length_c   1.000
_cell.angle_alpha   90.00
_cell.angle_beta   90.00
_cell.angle_gamma   90.00
#
_symmetry.space_group_name_H-M   'P 1'
#
loop_
_entity.id
_entity.type
_entity.pdbx_description
1 polymer ?
#
loop_
_entity_poly.entity_id
_entity_poly.type
_entity_poly.pdbx_seq_one_letter_code
_entity_poly.pdbx_strand_id
1 'polypeptide(L)'
;YGRLHPKVKKEALRYLKLGTNLERWKEENPKLFPKRKKVLEELKKRLESPMPPEKKVGKLKIFKANWNVGDLLLYQIHSTTEYEFDDVERSKWKQKYVLFRVVAITRSNIGSLPMKEYYHSSNVLKMYNWVGDKIPSKKEWEHWDFLPSRMHENEPVYFIDWNSKREDKKIGLELLESDSSYPQPSEKEQEIVNYCINPNIFACMVLKELKYADQMGILNDQTK
;
A
#
# COMPACT_ATOMS: atom_id res chain seq x y z
N TYR A 1 10.98 -22.76 -0.32
CA TYR A 1 9.84 -23.69 -0.53
C TYR A 1 9.80 -24.15 -1.98
N GLY A 2 9.38 -25.40 -2.24
CA GLY A 2 9.23 -25.93 -3.61
C GLY A 2 10.37 -26.81 -4.15
N ARG A 3 11.26 -27.34 -3.30
CA ARG A 3 12.23 -28.36 -3.74
C ARG A 3 11.57 -29.72 -3.78
N LEU A 4 11.85 -30.50 -4.82
CA LEU A 4 11.39 -31.86 -4.93
C LEU A 4 12.03 -32.71 -3.83
N HIS A 5 11.20 -33.24 -2.93
CA HIS A 5 11.67 -34.10 -1.85
C HIS A 5 12.17 -35.45 -2.42
N PRO A 6 13.30 -36.01 -1.92
CA PRO A 6 13.88 -37.25 -2.48
C PRO A 6 12.89 -38.42 -2.53
N LYS A 7 12.07 -38.59 -1.48
CA LYS A 7 11.01 -39.63 -1.45
C LYS A 7 9.99 -39.45 -2.59
N VAL A 8 9.58 -38.21 -2.85
CA VAL A 8 8.62 -37.89 -3.92
C VAL A 8 9.26 -38.12 -5.30
N LYS A 9 10.54 -37.75 -5.49
CA LYS A 9 11.29 -38.05 -6.72
C LYS A 9 11.34 -39.54 -7.02
N LYS A 10 11.72 -40.35 -6.01
CA LYS A 10 11.82 -41.81 -6.14
C LYS A 10 10.47 -42.41 -6.55
N GLU A 11 9.40 -41.98 -5.90
CA GLU A 11 8.07 -42.50 -6.17
C GLU A 11 7.55 -42.10 -7.55
N ALA A 12 7.77 -40.85 -7.96
CA ALA A 12 7.42 -40.38 -9.30
C ALA A 12 8.15 -41.18 -10.40
N LEU A 13 9.45 -41.44 -10.24
CA LEU A 13 10.23 -42.27 -11.17
C LEU A 13 9.72 -43.72 -11.21
N ARG A 14 9.31 -44.28 -10.07
CA ARG A 14 8.70 -45.61 -10.00
C ARG A 14 7.43 -45.69 -10.84
N TYR A 15 6.52 -44.73 -10.70
CA TYR A 15 5.27 -44.68 -11.48
C TYR A 15 5.53 -44.46 -12.98
N LEU A 16 6.50 -43.61 -13.33
CA LEU A 16 6.91 -43.44 -14.74
C LEU A 16 7.43 -44.73 -15.34
N LYS A 17 8.20 -45.52 -14.57
CA LYS A 17 8.72 -46.82 -15.01
C LYS A 17 7.63 -47.87 -15.16
N LEU A 18 6.62 -47.87 -14.29
CA LEU A 18 5.49 -48.80 -14.36
C LEU A 18 4.63 -48.59 -15.61
N GLY A 19 4.54 -47.37 -16.14
CA GLY A 19 3.82 -47.06 -17.38
C GLY A 19 2.29 -47.20 -17.32
N THR A 20 1.74 -47.73 -16.23
CA THR A 20 0.30 -48.03 -16.07
C THR A 20 -0.60 -46.82 -16.31
N ASN A 21 -0.17 -45.62 -15.91
CA ASN A 21 -0.93 -44.39 -16.16
C ASN A 21 -0.96 -44.01 -17.65
N LEU A 22 0.12 -44.25 -18.40
CA LEU A 22 0.21 -43.94 -19.82
C LEU A 22 -0.63 -44.92 -20.65
N GLU A 23 -0.61 -46.20 -20.28
CA GLU A 23 -1.39 -47.27 -20.94
C GLU A 23 -2.89 -46.96 -20.97
N ARG A 24 -3.44 -46.42 -19.89
CA ARG A 24 -4.86 -46.03 -19.81
C ARG A 24 -5.31 -45.08 -20.91
N TRP A 25 -4.42 -44.23 -21.42
CA TRP A 25 -4.72 -43.28 -22.49
C TRP A 25 -4.90 -43.95 -23.86
N LYS A 26 -4.43 -45.20 -24.04
CA LYS A 26 -4.70 -45.96 -25.28
C LYS A 26 -6.17 -46.27 -25.45
N GLU A 27 -6.91 -46.42 -24.34
CA GLU A 27 -8.34 -46.74 -24.33
C GLU A 27 -9.19 -45.48 -24.12
N GLU A 28 -8.84 -44.63 -23.15
CA GLU A 28 -9.64 -43.45 -22.79
C GLU A 28 -9.59 -42.34 -23.86
N ASN A 29 -8.42 -42.10 -24.47
CA ASN A 29 -8.27 -41.07 -25.49
C ASN A 29 -7.03 -41.30 -26.38
N PRO A 30 -7.13 -42.20 -27.39
CA PRO A 30 -5.99 -42.59 -28.23
C PRO A 30 -5.29 -41.42 -28.93
N LYS A 31 -6.05 -40.36 -29.28
CA LYS A 31 -5.50 -39.17 -29.96
C LYS A 31 -4.51 -38.40 -29.07
N LEU A 32 -4.67 -38.45 -27.75
CA LEU A 32 -3.80 -37.74 -26.80
C LEU A 32 -2.63 -38.60 -26.30
N PHE A 33 -2.65 -39.91 -26.55
CA PHE A 33 -1.58 -40.83 -26.13
C PHE A 33 -0.17 -40.38 -26.55
N PRO A 34 0.10 -39.99 -27.81
CA PRO A 34 1.44 -39.56 -28.23
C PRO A 34 1.90 -38.29 -27.50
N LYS A 35 0.99 -37.34 -27.30
CA LYS A 35 1.27 -36.09 -26.56
C LYS A 35 1.59 -36.41 -25.11
N ARG A 36 0.83 -37.31 -24.47
CA ARG A 36 1.06 -37.71 -23.08
C ARG A 36 2.39 -38.43 -22.91
N LYS A 37 2.74 -39.34 -23.82
CA LYS A 37 4.04 -40.02 -23.84
C LYS A 37 5.19 -39.01 -23.85
N LYS A 38 5.13 -38.01 -24.74
CA LYS A 38 6.16 -36.95 -24.82
C LYS A 38 6.31 -36.17 -23.51
N VAL A 39 5.21 -35.77 -22.88
CA VAL A 39 5.21 -35.06 -21.60
C VAL A 39 5.85 -35.90 -20.47
N LEU A 40 5.58 -37.21 -20.44
CA LEU A 40 6.16 -38.10 -19.42
C LEU A 40 7.67 -38.33 -19.63
N GLU A 41 8.13 -38.43 -20.87
CA GLU A 41 9.57 -38.50 -21.19
C GLU A 41 10.30 -37.21 -20.81
N GLU A 42 9.72 -36.04 -21.09
CA GLU A 42 10.26 -34.75 -20.66
C GLU A 42 10.29 -34.63 -19.13
N LEU A 43 9.23 -35.08 -18.45
CA LEU A 43 9.18 -35.13 -16.98
C LEU A 43 10.28 -36.04 -16.42
N LYS A 44 10.47 -37.23 -16.99
CA LYS A 44 11.53 -38.17 -16.57
C LYS A 44 12.89 -37.53 -16.68
N LYS A 45 13.22 -36.92 -17.84
CA LYS A 45 14.48 -36.18 -18.04
C LYS A 45 14.67 -35.09 -17.00
N ARG A 46 13.61 -34.30 -16.71
CA ARG A 46 13.66 -33.25 -15.69
C ARG A 46 13.89 -33.79 -14.28
N LEU A 47 13.25 -34.91 -13.92
CA LEU A 47 13.43 -35.55 -12.62
C LEU A 47 14.84 -36.13 -12.46
N GLU A 48 15.41 -36.68 -13.53
CA GLU A 48 16.77 -37.26 -13.53
C GLU A 48 17.86 -36.19 -13.55
N SER A 49 17.59 -35.00 -14.11
CA SER A 49 18.53 -33.88 -14.13
C SER A 49 18.84 -33.33 -12.72
N PRO A 50 20.00 -32.65 -12.54
CA PRO A 50 20.32 -31.97 -11.30
C PRO A 50 19.22 -30.96 -10.90
N MET A 51 18.92 -30.88 -9.61
CA MET A 51 17.98 -29.89 -9.11
C MET A 51 18.53 -28.48 -9.38
N PRO A 52 17.70 -27.54 -9.85
CA PRO A 52 18.10 -26.13 -9.97
C PRO A 52 18.66 -25.58 -8.66
N PRO A 53 19.52 -24.55 -8.73
CA PRO A 53 20.04 -23.88 -7.54
C PRO A 53 18.89 -23.36 -6.68
N GLU A 54 19.15 -23.24 -5.39
CA GLU A 54 18.13 -22.76 -4.46
C GLU A 54 17.69 -21.36 -4.83
N LYS A 55 16.37 -21.17 -4.94
CA LYS A 55 15.82 -19.84 -5.13
C LYS A 55 16.11 -19.02 -3.88
N LYS A 56 16.87 -17.94 -4.03
CA LYS A 56 17.09 -16.96 -2.96
C LYS A 56 15.73 -16.43 -2.51
N VAL A 57 15.36 -16.68 -1.27
CA VAL A 57 14.19 -16.06 -0.65
C VAL A 57 14.61 -14.68 -0.18
N GLY A 58 13.88 -13.65 -0.63
CA GLY A 58 14.13 -12.29 -0.17
C GLY A 58 13.91 -12.18 1.33
N LYS A 59 14.68 -11.31 2.00
CA LYS A 59 14.42 -10.99 3.41
C LYS A 59 13.01 -10.43 3.55
N LEU A 60 12.29 -10.88 4.58
CA LEU A 60 11.01 -10.29 4.95
C LEU A 60 11.22 -8.81 5.25
N LYS A 61 10.51 -7.93 4.54
CA LYS A 61 10.49 -6.51 4.83
C LYS A 61 9.27 -6.22 5.68
N ILE A 62 9.48 -5.64 6.86
CA ILE A 62 8.40 -5.18 7.73
C ILE A 62 8.40 -3.66 7.68
N PHE A 63 7.34 -3.08 7.13
CA PHE A 63 7.16 -1.64 7.15
C PHE A 63 6.62 -1.18 8.50
N LYS A 64 7.12 -0.03 8.96
CA LYS A 64 6.70 0.60 10.20
C LYS A 64 6.20 2.02 9.91
N ALA A 65 5.33 2.50 10.78
CA ALA A 65 4.82 3.87 10.73
C ALA A 65 5.99 4.82 10.94
N ASN A 66 6.01 5.92 10.19
CA ASN A 66 7.12 6.87 10.25
C ASN A 66 6.90 7.94 11.31
N TRP A 67 5.64 8.18 11.67
CA TRP A 67 5.18 9.24 12.56
C TRP A 67 4.45 8.67 13.79
N ASN A 68 4.31 9.48 14.83
CA ASN A 68 3.57 9.16 16.05
C ASN A 68 2.15 9.72 15.99
N VAL A 69 1.22 9.13 16.75
CA VAL A 69 -0.11 9.72 16.95
C VAL A 69 0.04 11.13 17.55
N GLY A 70 -0.66 12.09 16.96
CA GLY A 70 -0.61 13.51 17.31
C GLY A 70 0.37 14.34 16.48
N ASP A 71 1.31 13.73 15.75
CA ASP A 71 2.22 14.48 14.87
C ASP A 71 1.43 15.31 13.84
N LEU A 72 1.82 16.57 13.70
CA LEU A 72 1.34 17.51 12.71
C LEU A 72 2.30 17.51 11.53
N LEU A 73 1.79 17.17 10.35
CA LEU A 73 2.57 17.08 9.13
C LEU A 73 2.19 18.22 8.18
N LEU A 74 3.21 18.84 7.60
CA LEU A 74 3.10 19.87 6.58
C LEU A 74 3.33 19.24 5.21
N TYR A 75 2.48 19.60 4.25
CA TYR A 75 2.66 19.22 2.86
C TYR A 75 2.54 20.46 1.96
N GLN A 76 3.52 20.66 1.08
CA GLN A 76 3.45 21.66 0.02
C GLN A 76 2.93 21.02 -1.26
N ILE A 77 1.89 21.59 -1.87
CA ILE A 77 1.28 21.04 -3.08
C ILE A 77 2.21 21.26 -4.27
N HIS A 78 2.82 20.17 -4.74
CA HIS A 78 3.64 20.13 -5.95
C HIS A 78 3.48 18.77 -6.64
N SER A 79 3.76 18.71 -7.93
CA SER A 79 3.75 17.46 -8.70
C SER A 79 5.03 16.67 -8.43
N THR A 80 4.88 15.38 -8.16
CA THR A 80 6.03 14.47 -7.97
C THR A 80 6.22 13.52 -9.14
N THR A 81 5.22 13.45 -10.03
CA THR A 81 5.22 12.63 -11.23
C THR A 81 4.56 13.38 -12.40
N GLU A 82 4.81 12.90 -13.63
CA GLU A 82 4.16 13.41 -14.84
C GLU A 82 2.63 13.27 -14.80
N TYR A 83 2.11 12.25 -14.10
CA TYR A 83 0.66 12.02 -13.97
C TYR A 83 -0.07 13.15 -13.24
N GLU A 84 0.61 13.85 -12.33
CA GLU A 84 0.03 14.93 -11.53
C GLU A 84 0.28 16.30 -12.14
N PHE A 85 1.17 16.39 -13.13
CA PHE A 85 1.72 17.67 -13.60
C PHE A 85 0.62 18.63 -14.04
N ASP A 86 -0.25 18.22 -14.97
CA ASP A 86 -1.30 19.09 -15.49
C ASP A 86 -2.32 19.51 -14.42
N ASP A 87 -2.69 18.58 -13.53
CA ASP A 87 -3.65 18.84 -12.44
C ASP A 87 -3.09 19.86 -11.43
N VAL A 88 -1.81 19.75 -11.09
CA VAL A 88 -1.13 20.65 -10.16
C VAL A 88 -0.87 22.01 -10.82
N GLU A 89 -0.35 22.03 -12.05
CA GLU A 89 -0.01 23.27 -12.75
C GLU A 89 -1.23 24.17 -13.02
N ARG A 90 -2.39 23.57 -13.27
CA ARG A 90 -3.65 24.31 -13.46
C ARG A 90 -4.33 24.71 -12.15
N SER A 91 -3.86 24.20 -11.01
CA SER A 91 -4.48 24.48 -9.72
C SER A 91 -4.05 25.84 -9.17
N LYS A 92 -5.02 26.62 -8.67
CA LYS A 92 -4.75 27.85 -7.90
C LYS A 92 -3.96 27.57 -6.60
N TRP A 93 -3.98 26.33 -6.11
CA TRP A 93 -3.26 25.92 -4.90
C TRP A 93 -1.88 25.32 -5.17
N LYS A 94 -1.35 25.48 -6.38
CA LYS A 94 0.06 25.14 -6.67
C LYS A 94 1.00 25.85 -5.68
N GLN A 95 1.95 25.10 -5.12
CA GLN A 95 2.96 25.55 -4.15
C GLN A 95 2.40 26.07 -2.82
N LYS A 96 1.10 25.88 -2.56
CA LYS A 96 0.45 26.23 -1.29
C LYS A 96 0.61 25.08 -0.29
N TYR A 97 0.39 25.38 0.97
CA TYR A 97 0.55 24.44 2.06
C TYR A 97 -0.79 23.91 2.56
N VAL A 98 -0.78 22.66 3.02
CA VAL A 98 -1.88 22.03 3.77
C VAL A 98 -1.30 21.29 4.98
N LEU A 99 -2.16 21.01 5.95
CA LEU A 99 -1.79 20.29 7.16
C LEU A 99 -2.51 18.94 7.28
N PHE A 100 -1.79 17.97 7.82
CA PHE A 100 -2.30 16.68 8.22
C PHE A 100 -2.03 16.41 9.69
N ARG A 101 -2.98 15.77 10.39
CA ARG A 101 -2.77 15.22 11.73
C ARG A 101 -2.70 13.71 11.66
N VAL A 102 -1.67 13.11 12.25
CA VAL A 102 -1.63 11.66 12.48
C VAL A 102 -2.60 11.33 13.61
N VAL A 103 -3.69 10.63 13.30
CA VAL A 103 -4.74 10.31 14.29
C VAL A 103 -4.71 8.88 14.78
N ALA A 104 -4.08 7.97 14.03
CA ALA A 104 -3.92 6.58 14.44
C ALA A 104 -2.70 5.92 13.80
N ILE A 105 -2.32 4.78 14.36
CA ILE A 105 -1.39 3.84 13.74
C ILE A 105 -2.10 2.49 13.64
N THR A 106 -2.38 2.05 12.41
CA THR A 106 -3.08 0.78 12.17
C THR A 106 -2.07 -0.32 11.84
N ARG A 107 -2.50 -1.58 12.00
CA ARG A 107 -1.66 -2.76 11.77
C ARG A 107 -2.30 -3.66 10.71
N SER A 108 -1.51 -4.13 9.76
CA SER A 108 -1.96 -5.05 8.73
C SER A 108 -1.10 -6.32 8.69
N ASN A 109 -1.73 -7.43 8.33
CA ASN A 109 -1.09 -8.73 8.28
C ASN A 109 -0.09 -8.81 7.10
N ILE A 110 1.02 -9.51 7.31
CA ILE A 110 1.99 -9.86 6.28
C ILE A 110 1.69 -11.27 5.76
N GLY A 111 0.81 -11.35 4.76
CA GLY A 111 0.41 -12.63 4.16
C GLY A 111 -0.30 -13.53 5.17
N SER A 112 0.22 -14.75 5.36
CA SER A 112 -0.31 -15.72 6.33
C SER A 112 0.51 -15.79 7.63
N LEU A 113 1.36 -14.79 7.90
CA LEU A 113 2.19 -14.79 9.11
C LEU A 113 1.36 -14.43 10.36
N PRO A 114 1.77 -14.86 11.56
CA PRO A 114 1.07 -14.51 12.81
C PRO A 114 1.11 -12.99 13.08
N MET A 115 -0.05 -12.34 13.07
CA MET A 115 -0.16 -10.87 13.19
C MET A 115 0.37 -10.29 14.50
N LYS A 116 0.36 -11.08 15.60
CA LYS A 116 0.90 -10.63 16.90
C LYS A 116 2.41 -10.35 16.84
N GLU A 117 3.11 -11.02 15.95
CA GLU A 117 4.57 -10.94 15.80
C GLU A 117 4.97 -10.19 14.52
N TYR A 118 4.25 -10.43 13.43
CA TYR A 118 4.57 -9.91 12.10
C TYR A 118 3.42 -9.06 11.56
N TYR A 119 3.63 -7.75 11.53
CA TYR A 119 2.65 -6.81 10.97
C TYR A 119 3.36 -5.61 10.35
N HIS A 120 2.78 -5.10 9.27
CA HIS A 120 3.04 -3.74 8.83
C HIS A 120 2.27 -2.77 9.72
N SER A 121 2.83 -1.59 9.96
CA SER A 121 2.08 -0.50 10.59
C SER A 121 2.08 0.74 9.72
N SER A 122 0.93 1.40 9.66
CA SER A 122 0.65 2.57 8.81
C SER A 122 0.14 3.72 9.66
N ASN A 123 0.51 4.95 9.30
CA ASN A 123 -0.08 6.16 9.83
C ASN A 123 -1.43 6.44 9.13
N VAL A 124 -2.45 6.76 9.93
CA VAL A 124 -3.73 7.29 9.46
C VAL A 124 -3.73 8.79 9.69
N LEU A 125 -3.94 9.55 8.62
CA LEU A 125 -3.88 11.00 8.63
C LEU A 125 -5.27 11.58 8.37
N LYS A 126 -5.63 12.64 9.10
CA LYS A 126 -6.72 13.55 8.75
C LYS A 126 -6.17 14.84 8.17
N MET A 127 -6.82 15.37 7.16
CA MET A 127 -6.47 16.66 6.57
C MET A 127 -7.26 17.78 7.24
N TYR A 128 -6.61 18.90 7.59
CA TYR A 128 -7.30 20.10 8.08
C TYR A 128 -8.04 20.82 6.95
N ASN A 129 -9.12 21.54 7.29
CA ASN A 129 -9.88 22.37 6.37
C ASN A 129 -9.19 23.69 6.00
N TRP A 130 -7.88 23.65 5.77
CA TRP A 130 -7.05 24.84 5.54
C TRP A 130 -6.10 24.66 4.35
N VAL A 131 -5.89 25.75 3.64
CA VAL A 131 -4.82 25.93 2.65
C VAL A 131 -4.26 27.34 2.73
N GLY A 132 -2.94 27.51 2.64
CA GLY A 132 -2.32 28.82 2.79
C GLY A 132 -0.98 29.00 2.09
N ASP A 133 -0.57 30.27 1.96
CA ASP A 133 0.67 30.70 1.29
C ASP A 133 1.90 30.56 2.20
N LYS A 134 1.69 30.49 3.50
CA LYS A 134 2.72 30.47 4.53
C LYS A 134 2.44 29.33 5.50
N ILE A 135 3.50 28.83 6.11
CA ILE A 135 3.40 27.86 7.20
C ILE A 135 2.70 28.55 8.37
N PRO A 136 1.61 27.98 8.92
CA PRO A 136 0.83 28.63 9.95
C PRO A 136 1.49 28.48 11.32
N SER A 137 1.23 29.44 12.21
CA SER A 137 1.62 29.37 13.61
C SER A 137 0.70 28.44 14.41
N LYS A 138 1.18 28.00 15.58
CA LYS A 138 0.42 27.13 16.49
C LYS A 138 -0.99 27.61 16.82
N LYS A 139 -1.11 28.91 17.11
CA LYS A 139 -2.39 29.53 17.47
C LYS A 139 -3.43 29.48 16.35
N GLU A 140 -2.98 29.39 15.09
CA GLU A 140 -3.88 29.39 13.94
C GLU A 140 -4.51 28.01 13.76
N TRP A 141 -3.71 26.93 13.77
CA TRP A 141 -4.23 25.59 13.47
C TRP A 141 -4.97 24.92 14.63
N GLU A 142 -4.81 25.39 15.87
CA GLU A 142 -5.51 24.86 17.06
C GLU A 142 -7.04 24.93 16.94
N HIS A 143 -7.55 25.83 16.10
CA HIS A 143 -8.99 26.11 15.96
C HIS A 143 -9.58 25.59 14.64
N TRP A 144 -8.77 24.95 13.79
CA TRP A 144 -9.25 24.45 12.50
C TRP A 144 -9.87 23.07 12.64
N ASP A 145 -10.95 22.88 11.90
CA ASP A 145 -11.62 21.59 11.78
C ASP A 145 -10.91 20.69 10.76
N PHE A 146 -11.23 19.40 10.81
CA PHE A 146 -10.82 18.47 9.76
C PHE A 146 -11.75 18.57 8.55
N LEU A 147 -11.21 18.39 7.35
CA LEU A 147 -12.02 18.30 6.13
C LEU A 147 -12.96 17.09 6.20
N PRO A 148 -14.25 17.26 5.88
CA PRO A 148 -15.12 16.12 5.65
C PRO A 148 -14.76 15.44 4.33
N SER A 149 -15.02 14.14 4.26
CA SER A 149 -14.81 13.32 3.08
C SER A 149 -15.87 13.61 2.04
N ARG A 150 -15.44 13.85 0.79
CA ARG A 150 -16.36 13.93 -0.35
C ARG A 150 -17.17 12.64 -0.61
N MET A 151 -16.77 11.50 -0.04
CA MET A 151 -17.46 10.21 -0.17
C MET A 151 -18.45 9.98 0.98
N HIS A 152 -18.19 10.57 2.13
CA HIS A 152 -18.96 10.42 3.37
C HIS A 152 -18.97 11.77 4.10
N GLU A 153 -19.91 12.65 3.75
CA GLU A 153 -19.90 14.07 4.16
C GLU A 153 -19.91 14.29 5.69
N ASN A 154 -20.40 13.30 6.45
CA ASN A 154 -20.43 13.32 7.92
C ASN A 154 -19.13 12.81 8.57
N GLU A 155 -18.11 12.48 7.78
CA GLU A 155 -16.89 11.84 8.25
C GLU A 155 -15.67 12.60 7.76
N PRO A 156 -14.56 12.63 8.51
CA PRO A 156 -13.32 13.23 8.05
C PRO A 156 -12.78 12.49 6.82
N VAL A 157 -12.02 13.21 5.99
CA VAL A 157 -11.17 12.56 5.00
C VAL A 157 -9.97 11.88 5.69
N TYR A 158 -9.71 10.64 5.30
CA TYR A 158 -8.60 9.85 5.81
C TYR A 158 -7.60 9.50 4.71
N PHE A 159 -6.33 9.62 5.05
CA PHE A 159 -5.20 9.25 4.21
C PHE A 159 -4.40 8.18 4.95
N ILE A 160 -4.10 7.04 4.31
CA ILE A 160 -3.18 6.04 4.88
C ILE A 160 -1.84 6.19 4.18
N ASP A 161 -0.78 6.38 4.98
CA ASP A 161 0.57 6.45 4.46
C ASP A 161 1.04 5.10 3.88
N TRP A 162 2.06 5.15 3.03
CA TRP A 162 2.63 3.99 2.33
C TRP A 162 3.79 3.34 3.12
N ASN A 163 3.90 3.66 4.41
CA ASN A 163 4.84 3.10 5.38
C ASN A 163 6.31 3.16 4.92
N SER A 164 6.71 4.25 4.26
CA SER A 164 8.03 4.40 3.65
C SER A 164 8.55 5.82 3.75
N LYS A 165 9.56 6.03 4.61
CA LYS A 165 10.26 7.33 4.75
C LYS A 165 10.78 7.86 3.42
N ARG A 166 11.14 6.96 2.50
CA ARG A 166 11.60 7.33 1.16
C ARG A 166 10.51 8.03 0.37
N GLU A 167 9.30 7.49 0.42
CA GLU A 167 8.16 8.03 -0.31
C GLU A 167 7.63 9.30 0.39
N ASP A 168 7.65 9.37 1.73
CA ASP A 168 7.37 10.61 2.49
C ASP A 168 8.29 11.75 2.05
N LYS A 169 9.60 11.45 1.96
CA LYS A 169 10.60 12.40 1.46
C LYS A 169 10.39 12.75 -0.01
N LYS A 170 9.97 11.79 -0.84
CA LYS A 170 9.72 12.02 -2.27
C LYS A 170 8.58 13.00 -2.48
N ILE A 171 7.52 12.91 -1.68
CA ILE A 171 6.39 13.83 -1.77
C ILE A 171 6.59 15.11 -0.96
N GLY A 172 7.67 15.24 -0.20
CA GLY A 172 7.91 16.43 0.65
C GLY A 172 6.91 16.56 1.81
N LEU A 173 6.53 15.44 2.44
CA LEU A 173 5.75 15.46 3.68
C LEU A 173 6.70 15.60 4.87
N GLU A 174 6.52 16.67 5.65
CA GLU A 174 7.45 17.06 6.71
C GLU A 174 6.75 17.15 8.07
N LEU A 175 7.48 16.82 9.14
CA LEU A 175 7.00 17.03 10.50
C LEU A 175 7.08 18.51 10.87
N LEU A 176 5.93 19.10 11.18
CA LEU A 176 5.84 20.48 11.65
C LEU A 176 5.92 20.55 13.19
N GLU A 177 5.17 19.69 13.87
CA GLU A 177 5.13 19.64 15.34
C GLU A 177 4.76 18.24 15.83
N SER A 178 5.37 17.79 16.92
CA SER A 178 4.95 16.58 17.63
C SER A 178 4.07 16.94 18.82
N ASP A 179 2.89 16.33 18.89
CA ASP A 179 1.94 16.52 20.00
C ASP A 179 1.65 15.18 20.68
N SER A 180 2.43 14.84 21.69
CA SER A 180 2.22 13.64 22.49
C SER A 180 0.98 13.71 23.39
N SER A 181 0.35 14.88 23.50
CA SER A 181 -0.88 15.08 24.29
C SER A 181 -2.16 14.87 23.48
N TYR A 182 -2.04 14.66 22.17
CA TYR A 182 -3.17 14.41 21.29
C TYR A 182 -3.99 13.20 21.79
N PRO A 183 -5.34 13.26 21.73
CA PRO A 183 -6.19 12.19 22.21
C PRO A 183 -5.86 10.83 21.61
N GLN A 184 -6.13 9.78 22.37
CA GLN A 184 -5.98 8.42 21.86
C GLN A 184 -6.92 8.17 20.67
N PRO A 185 -6.50 7.35 19.69
CA PRO A 185 -7.31 7.09 18.50
C PRO A 185 -8.67 6.46 18.86
N SER A 186 -9.73 6.90 18.19
CA SER A 186 -11.05 6.25 18.29
C SER A 186 -11.02 4.82 17.72
N GLU A 187 -11.96 3.96 18.13
CA GLU A 187 -12.10 2.60 17.58
C GLU A 187 -12.16 2.62 16.05
N LYS A 188 -12.96 3.55 15.51
CA LYS A 188 -13.08 3.74 14.06
C LYS A 188 -11.75 4.05 13.39
N GLU A 189 -10.94 4.96 13.94
CA GLU A 189 -9.64 5.31 13.35
C GLU A 189 -8.64 4.14 13.40
N GLN A 190 -8.76 3.26 14.40
CA GLN A 190 -7.93 2.06 14.52
C GLN A 190 -8.32 0.96 13.51
N GLU A 191 -9.56 0.97 13.04
CA GLU A 191 -10.09 0.03 12.05
C GLU A 191 -9.89 0.48 10.60
N ILE A 192 -9.39 1.70 10.36
CA ILE A 192 -9.11 2.21 9.02
C ILE A 192 -7.96 1.41 8.41
N VAL A 193 -8.33 0.42 7.61
CA VAL A 193 -7.44 -0.39 6.78
C VAL A 193 -7.91 -0.31 5.32
N ASN A 194 -6.98 -0.35 4.37
CA ASN A 194 -7.22 -0.49 2.91
C ASN A 194 -7.28 0.77 2.03
N TYR A 195 -7.00 1.98 2.53
CA TYR A 195 -6.85 3.19 1.70
C TYR A 195 -5.39 3.61 1.54
N CYS A 196 -4.49 2.66 1.24
CA CYS A 196 -3.10 3.01 0.95
C CYS A 196 -3.06 3.94 -0.25
N ILE A 197 -2.61 5.17 -0.02
CA ILE A 197 -2.55 6.16 -1.09
C ILE A 197 -1.34 5.87 -1.94
N ASN A 198 -1.54 5.88 -3.26
CA ASN A 198 -0.43 5.80 -4.19
C ASN A 198 0.34 7.14 -4.12
N PRO A 199 1.61 7.16 -3.66
CA PRO A 199 2.36 8.40 -3.51
C PRO A 199 2.56 9.14 -4.85
N ASN A 200 2.40 8.45 -5.98
CA ASN A 200 2.51 9.06 -7.31
C ASN A 200 1.31 9.94 -7.71
N ILE A 201 0.21 9.91 -6.95
CA ILE A 201 -1.00 10.72 -7.20
C ILE A 201 -1.46 11.48 -5.94
N PHE A 202 -0.56 11.65 -4.97
CA PHE A 202 -0.87 12.26 -3.68
C PHE A 202 -1.36 13.71 -3.82
N ALA A 203 -0.69 14.53 -4.64
CA ALA A 203 -1.09 15.91 -4.90
C ALA A 203 -2.48 15.95 -5.54
N CYS A 204 -2.76 15.08 -6.52
CA CYS A 204 -4.07 14.99 -7.15
C CYS A 204 -5.18 14.62 -6.14
N MET A 205 -4.88 13.75 -5.17
CA MET A 205 -5.84 13.40 -4.11
C MET A 205 -6.12 14.59 -3.20
N VAL A 206 -5.07 15.29 -2.72
CA VAL A 206 -5.23 16.51 -1.93
C VAL A 206 -6.05 17.56 -2.67
N LEU A 207 -5.73 17.79 -3.94
CA LEU A 207 -6.43 18.76 -4.78
C LEU A 207 -7.91 18.42 -4.97
N LYS A 208 -8.30 17.14 -5.05
CA LYS A 208 -9.71 16.74 -5.16
C LYS A 208 -10.50 17.10 -3.90
N GLU A 209 -9.92 16.87 -2.73
CA GLU A 209 -10.57 17.19 -1.45
C GLU A 209 -10.64 18.71 -1.25
N LEU A 210 -9.59 19.47 -1.62
CA LEU A 210 -9.64 20.94 -1.60
C LEU A 210 -10.69 21.51 -2.56
N LYS A 211 -10.77 21.00 -3.81
CA LYS A 211 -11.77 21.44 -4.80
C LYS A 211 -13.19 21.25 -4.27
N TYR A 212 -13.47 20.09 -3.67
CA TYR A 212 -14.76 19.80 -3.06
C TYR A 212 -15.04 20.74 -1.88
N ALA A 213 -14.08 20.93 -0.97
CA ALA A 213 -14.23 21.81 0.18
C ALA A 213 -14.45 23.29 -0.18
N ASP A 214 -13.77 23.80 -1.21
CA ASP A 214 -13.97 25.17 -1.73
C ASP A 214 -15.35 25.32 -2.37
N GLN A 215 -15.84 24.30 -3.10
CA GLN A 215 -17.20 24.27 -3.65
C GLN A 215 -18.28 24.27 -2.57
N MET A 216 -18.03 23.59 -1.45
CA MET A 216 -18.94 23.54 -0.30
C MET A 216 -18.84 24.77 0.62
N GLY A 217 -17.86 25.66 0.40
CA GLY A 217 -17.66 26.85 1.23
C GLY A 217 -17.14 26.55 2.64
N ILE A 218 -16.56 25.36 2.85
CA ILE A 218 -16.05 24.89 4.16
C ILE A 218 -14.52 24.95 4.27
N LEU A 219 -13.85 25.36 3.19
CA LEU A 219 -12.40 25.51 3.14
C LEU A 219 -11.98 26.88 3.67
N ASN A 220 -11.14 26.88 4.71
CA ASN A 220 -10.38 28.05 5.14
C ASN A 220 -9.23 28.31 4.14
N ASP A 221 -9.57 28.95 3.03
CA ASP A 221 -8.63 29.31 1.96
C ASP A 221 -7.98 30.67 2.25
N GLN A 222 -6.78 30.65 2.84
CA GLN A 222 -5.97 31.84 3.14
C GLN A 222 -5.08 32.27 1.96
N THR A 223 -5.34 31.75 0.76
CA THR A 223 -4.62 32.10 -0.48
C THR A 223 -5.35 33.17 -1.32
N LYS A 224 -6.55 33.54 -0.88
CA LYS A 224 -7.43 34.55 -1.50
C LYS A 224 -7.07 35.97 -1.08
#